data_AF-A0A522A3J1-F1
#
_entry.id   AF-A0A522A3J1-F1
#
_cell.length_a   1.000
_cell.length_b   1.000
_cell.length_c   1.000
_cell.angle_alpha   90.00
_cell.angle_beta   90.00
_cell.angle_gamma   90.00
#
_symmetry.space_group_name_H-M   'P 1'
#
loop_
_entity.id
_entity.type
_entity.pdbx_description
1 polymer ?
#
loop_
_entity_poly.entity_id
_entity_poly.type
_entity_poly.pdbx_seq_one_letter_code
_entity_poly.pdbx_strand_id
1 'polypeptide(L)'
;MKRTAVWMALALSVLATGARAEDVDGSFVSSSSTYLTGFASDAGLLTGSVMSSFTGKAGYDIFKVLVDGNSVPDLLPGLNDYYAFSAPVLAGFHTIAVFGKSYGGSFVGSYGVATVPEPESLALALAGLGIVAGVARRRMP
;
A
#
# COMPACT_ATOMS: atom_id res chain seq x y z
N MET A 1 -14.07 -29.62 59.46
CA MET A 1 -13.04 -29.45 58.41
C MET A 1 -13.73 -29.04 57.11
N LYS A 2 -13.67 -27.77 56.70
CA LYS A 2 -14.31 -27.25 55.47
C LYS A 2 -13.19 -26.85 54.51
N ARG A 3 -13.09 -27.51 53.35
CA ARG A 3 -12.04 -27.28 52.34
C ARG A 3 -12.48 -26.12 51.45
N THR A 4 -11.75 -25.01 51.51
CA THR A 4 -11.89 -23.82 50.66
C THR A 4 -11.37 -24.12 49.25
N ALA A 5 -12.22 -23.95 48.25
CA ALA A 5 -11.84 -24.04 46.84
C ALA A 5 -11.25 -22.68 46.42
N VAL A 6 -9.93 -22.65 46.20
CA VAL A 6 -9.24 -21.50 45.59
C VAL A 6 -9.32 -21.69 44.07
N TRP A 7 -10.19 -20.91 43.42
CA TRP A 7 -10.25 -20.81 41.98
C TRP A 7 -9.14 -19.87 41.50
N MET A 8 -8.12 -20.42 40.87
CA MET A 8 -7.01 -19.70 40.28
C MET A 8 -7.40 -19.30 38.85
N ALA A 9 -7.81 -18.04 38.67
CA ALA A 9 -8.14 -17.51 37.35
C ALA A 9 -6.84 -17.29 36.54
N LEU A 10 -6.68 -18.06 35.47
CA LEU A 10 -5.60 -17.90 34.49
C LEU A 10 -5.95 -16.70 33.60
N ALA A 11 -5.25 -15.58 33.78
CA ALA A 11 -5.33 -14.45 32.86
C ALA A 11 -4.55 -14.78 31.58
N LEU A 12 -5.26 -15.00 30.47
CA LEU A 12 -4.68 -15.15 29.15
C LEU A 12 -4.26 -13.76 28.65
N SER A 13 -2.98 -13.42 28.78
CA SER A 13 -2.42 -12.22 28.14
C SER A 13 -2.23 -12.50 26.66
N VAL A 14 -3.19 -12.06 25.84
CA VAL A 14 -3.00 -11.98 24.38
C VAL A 14 -1.95 -10.93 24.10
N LEU A 15 -0.75 -11.36 23.73
CA LEU A 15 0.25 -10.50 23.10
C LEU A 15 -0.25 -10.22 21.68
N ALA A 16 -1.10 -9.21 21.53
CA ALA A 16 -1.36 -8.62 20.23
C ALA A 16 -0.11 -7.82 19.85
N THR A 17 0.83 -8.45 19.14
CA THR A 17 1.84 -7.71 18.38
C THR A 17 1.10 -6.98 17.27
N GLY A 18 0.59 -5.78 17.57
CA GLY A 18 -0.02 -4.89 16.60
C GLY A 18 1.05 -4.33 15.69
N ALA A 19 1.55 -5.13 14.74
CA ALA A 19 2.19 -4.59 13.56
C ALA A 19 1.14 -3.68 12.89
N ARG A 20 1.43 -2.38 12.84
CA ARG A 20 0.62 -1.41 12.11
C ARG A 20 0.98 -1.62 10.65
N ALA A 21 -0.03 -1.75 9.79
CA ALA A 21 0.22 -1.67 8.36
C ALA A 21 0.88 -0.32 8.07
N GLU A 22 2.01 -0.32 7.37
CA GLU A 22 2.81 0.87 7.09
C GLU A 22 2.61 1.30 5.63
N ASP A 23 2.35 2.59 5.44
CA ASP A 23 2.26 3.17 4.10
C ASP A 23 3.62 3.10 3.40
N VAL A 24 3.60 2.76 2.11
CA VAL A 24 4.82 2.58 1.32
C VAL A 24 4.83 3.57 0.17
N ASP A 25 5.76 4.51 0.18
CA ASP A 25 5.94 5.49 -0.90
C ASP A 25 7.30 5.34 -1.58
N GLY A 26 7.34 5.62 -2.88
CA GLY A 26 8.58 5.63 -3.64
C GLY A 26 8.52 6.48 -4.90
N SER A 27 9.70 6.83 -5.39
CA SER A 27 9.87 7.51 -6.66
C SER A 27 11.07 6.96 -7.42
N PHE A 28 11.03 7.08 -8.73
CA PHE A 28 12.10 6.61 -9.60
C PHE A 28 12.23 7.49 -10.85
N VAL A 29 13.44 7.52 -11.39
CA VAL A 29 13.78 8.18 -12.64
C VAL A 29 14.72 7.27 -13.42
N SER A 30 14.50 7.13 -14.73
CA SER A 30 15.40 6.36 -15.59
C SER A 30 15.32 6.80 -17.04
N SER A 31 16.36 6.46 -17.80
CA SER A 31 16.43 6.59 -19.26
C SER A 31 16.67 5.24 -19.96
N SER A 32 16.70 4.13 -19.20
CA SER A 32 16.85 2.78 -19.73
C SER A 32 15.61 2.36 -20.52
N SER A 33 15.78 1.66 -21.64
CA SER A 33 14.67 1.15 -22.46
C SER A 33 13.75 0.16 -21.73
N THR A 34 14.27 -0.44 -20.66
CA THR A 34 13.50 -1.29 -19.74
C THR A 34 13.94 -0.95 -18.34
N TYR A 35 12.97 -0.63 -17.49
CA TYR A 35 13.16 -0.37 -16.08
C TYR A 35 12.18 -1.21 -15.29
N LEU A 36 12.66 -1.81 -14.21
CA LEU A 36 11.87 -2.60 -13.28
C LEU A 36 12.24 -2.14 -11.87
N THR A 37 11.23 -1.80 -11.08
CA THR A 37 11.37 -1.61 -9.64
C THR A 37 10.39 -2.52 -8.92
N GLY A 38 10.69 -2.81 -7.66
CA GLY A 38 9.80 -3.56 -6.81
C GLY A 38 9.91 -3.15 -5.35
N PHE A 39 8.82 -3.36 -4.64
CA PHE A 39 8.66 -2.97 -3.24
C PHE A 39 7.75 -3.98 -2.55
N ALA A 40 7.95 -4.15 -1.24
CA ALA A 40 7.02 -4.90 -0.41
C ALA A 40 6.02 -3.92 0.21
N SER A 41 4.76 -4.32 0.31
CA SER A 41 3.74 -3.59 1.05
C SER A 41 2.73 -4.54 1.69
N ASP A 42 2.01 -4.03 2.69
CA ASP A 42 0.81 -4.68 3.19
C ASP A 42 -0.36 -4.49 2.22
N ALA A 43 -1.50 -5.12 2.53
CA ALA A 43 -2.72 -4.96 1.75
C ALA A 43 -3.21 -3.52 1.82
N GLY A 44 -3.59 -2.96 0.67
CA GLY A 44 -3.92 -1.54 0.59
C GLY A 44 -4.37 -1.11 -0.79
N LEU A 45 -4.39 0.21 -1.00
CA LEU A 45 -4.64 0.82 -2.30
C LEU A 45 -3.32 1.31 -2.88
N LEU A 46 -2.83 0.66 -3.92
CA LEU A 46 -1.68 1.11 -4.69
C LEU A 46 -2.13 2.20 -5.66
N THR A 47 -1.50 3.36 -5.55
CA THR A 47 -1.67 4.48 -6.46
C THR A 47 -0.33 4.92 -7.00
N GLY A 48 -0.30 5.50 -8.19
CA GLY A 48 0.94 6.00 -8.75
C GLY A 48 0.78 6.54 -10.15
N SER A 49 1.88 7.11 -10.65
CA SER A 49 1.95 7.61 -12.01
C SER A 49 3.35 7.49 -12.59
N VAL A 50 3.42 7.40 -13.91
CA VAL A 50 4.66 7.44 -14.70
C VAL A 50 4.45 8.44 -15.81
N MET A 51 5.39 9.37 -15.95
CA MET A 51 5.34 10.44 -16.93
C MET A 51 6.64 10.50 -17.71
N SER A 52 6.52 10.53 -19.03
CA SER A 52 7.58 10.99 -19.91
C SER A 52 7.33 12.43 -20.35
N SER A 53 8.40 13.10 -20.75
CA SER A 53 8.28 14.36 -21.45
C SER A 53 9.16 14.34 -22.68
N PHE A 54 8.62 14.91 -23.75
CA PHE A 54 9.26 15.14 -25.02
C PHE A 54 9.30 16.64 -25.29
N THR A 55 10.52 17.18 -25.36
CA THR A 55 10.73 18.59 -25.70
C THR A 55 11.65 18.67 -26.91
N GLY A 56 11.12 19.13 -28.04
CA GLY A 56 11.87 19.22 -29.30
C GLY A 56 12.13 17.85 -29.94
N LYS A 57 13.38 17.57 -30.31
CA LYS A 57 13.81 16.26 -30.87
C LYS A 57 14.37 15.30 -29.82
N ALA A 58 14.25 15.64 -28.54
CA ALA A 58 14.76 14.86 -27.42
C ALA A 58 13.65 14.61 -26.40
N GLY A 59 13.71 13.47 -25.74
CA GLY A 59 12.66 13.04 -24.82
C GLY A 59 12.77 11.57 -24.48
N TYR A 60 11.71 11.07 -23.87
CA TYR A 60 11.51 9.65 -23.64
C TYR A 60 10.12 9.27 -24.13
N ASP A 61 10.01 8.15 -24.81
CA ASP A 61 8.75 7.61 -25.34
C ASP A 61 8.45 6.30 -24.62
N ILE A 62 7.34 6.24 -23.89
CA ILE A 62 6.90 5.10 -23.10
C ILE A 62 5.86 4.32 -23.90
N PHE A 63 6.21 3.10 -24.28
CA PHE A 63 5.33 2.21 -25.04
C PHE A 63 4.40 1.39 -24.15
N LYS A 64 4.83 1.12 -22.90
CA LYS A 64 4.11 0.22 -22.00
C LYS A 64 4.52 0.42 -20.55
N VAL A 65 3.53 0.45 -19.66
CA VAL A 65 3.71 0.35 -18.21
C VAL A 65 2.96 -0.87 -17.70
N LEU A 66 3.62 -1.65 -16.85
CA LEU A 66 3.04 -2.81 -16.16
C LEU A 66 3.09 -2.61 -14.65
N VAL A 67 2.00 -2.95 -13.97
CA VAL A 67 1.93 -3.07 -12.51
C VAL A 67 1.53 -4.50 -12.18
N ASP A 68 2.40 -5.26 -11.52
CA ASP A 68 2.23 -6.69 -11.24
C ASP A 68 1.89 -7.52 -12.51
N GLY A 69 2.52 -7.14 -13.63
CA GLY A 69 2.29 -7.76 -14.93
C GLY A 69 1.03 -7.28 -15.68
N ASN A 70 0.16 -6.48 -15.04
CA ASN A 70 -1.03 -5.91 -15.65
C ASN A 70 -0.73 -4.61 -16.39
N SER A 71 -1.25 -4.46 -17.60
CA SER A 71 -0.99 -3.25 -18.41
C SER A 71 -1.78 -2.06 -17.90
N VAL A 72 -1.09 -0.93 -17.72
CA VAL A 72 -1.70 0.36 -17.42
C VAL A 72 -2.00 1.09 -18.73
N PRO A 73 -3.19 1.69 -18.90
CA PRO A 73 -3.49 2.48 -20.09
C PRO A 73 -2.72 3.80 -20.09
N ASP A 74 -2.33 4.24 -21.29
CA ASP A 74 -1.81 5.58 -21.50
C ASP A 74 -2.98 6.58 -21.52
N LEU A 75 -2.90 7.59 -20.67
CA LEU A 75 -3.91 8.63 -20.52
C LEU A 75 -3.63 9.85 -21.39
N LEU A 76 -2.39 10.01 -21.85
CA LEU A 76 -1.98 11.08 -22.76
C LEU A 76 -1.24 10.48 -23.96
N PRO A 77 -1.91 9.76 -24.87
CA PRO A 77 -1.25 9.19 -26.03
C PRO A 77 -0.72 10.30 -26.96
N GLY A 78 0.58 10.27 -27.26
CA GLY A 78 1.20 11.28 -28.10
C GLY A 78 2.72 11.28 -28.06
N LEU A 79 3.32 12.46 -27.98
CA LEU A 79 4.77 12.61 -27.78
C LEU A 79 5.14 12.60 -26.30
N ASN A 80 4.30 13.16 -25.43
CA ASN A 80 4.42 13.02 -23.99
C ASN A 80 3.48 11.89 -23.59
N ASP A 81 3.93 10.98 -22.74
CA ASP A 81 3.10 9.87 -22.27
C ASP A 81 2.86 10.04 -20.78
N TYR A 82 1.65 9.69 -20.35
CA TYR A 82 1.26 9.75 -18.95
C TYR A 82 0.40 8.56 -18.59
N TYR A 83 0.92 7.76 -17.67
CA TYR A 83 0.26 6.59 -17.13
C TYR A 83 -0.08 6.88 -15.68
N ALA A 84 -1.33 6.65 -15.29
CA ALA A 84 -1.72 6.66 -13.89
C ALA A 84 -2.48 5.37 -13.56
N PHE A 85 -2.27 4.87 -12.35
CA PHE A 85 -2.89 3.64 -11.89
C PHE A 85 -3.38 3.79 -10.46
N SER A 86 -4.48 3.10 -10.18
CA SER A 86 -5.05 2.96 -8.85
C SER A 86 -5.72 1.60 -8.78
N ALA A 87 -5.22 0.72 -7.91
CA ALA A 87 -5.75 -0.64 -7.77
C ALA A 87 -5.53 -1.17 -6.34
N PRO A 88 -6.48 -1.94 -5.80
CA PRO A 88 -6.26 -2.64 -4.56
C PRO A 88 -5.17 -3.71 -4.74
N VAL A 89 -4.29 -3.82 -3.75
CA VAL A 89 -3.20 -4.80 -3.71
C VAL A 89 -3.28 -5.64 -2.43
N LEU A 90 -2.87 -6.90 -2.54
CA LEU A 90 -2.70 -7.79 -1.40
C LEU A 90 -1.32 -7.58 -0.78
N ALA A 91 -1.14 -7.96 0.47
CA ALA A 91 0.17 -7.96 1.10
C ALA A 91 1.16 -8.84 0.31
N GLY A 92 2.34 -8.33 0.02
CA GLY A 92 3.34 -9.04 -0.77
C GLY A 92 4.35 -8.14 -1.44
N PHE A 93 5.04 -8.71 -2.43
CA PHE A 93 5.99 -7.99 -3.26
C PHE A 93 5.33 -7.58 -4.58
N HIS A 94 5.40 -6.28 -4.88
CA HIS A 94 4.82 -5.68 -6.07
C HIS A 94 5.91 -5.17 -7.00
N THR A 95 5.57 -5.06 -8.28
CA THR A 95 6.50 -4.65 -9.33
C THR A 95 5.88 -3.60 -10.24
N ILE A 96 6.71 -2.62 -10.62
CA ILE A 96 6.38 -1.65 -11.66
C ILE A 96 7.44 -1.78 -12.75
N ALA A 97 7.01 -2.09 -13.98
CA ALA A 97 7.87 -2.17 -15.14
C ALA A 97 7.50 -1.09 -16.16
N VAL A 98 8.52 -0.38 -16.67
CA VAL A 98 8.37 0.66 -17.69
C VAL A 98 9.20 0.25 -18.91
N PHE A 99 8.56 0.24 -20.08
CA PHE A 99 9.18 -0.04 -21.36
C PHE A 99 9.08 1.19 -22.24
N GLY A 100 10.20 1.56 -22.85
CA GLY A 100 10.23 2.71 -23.71
C GLY A 100 11.56 2.88 -24.42
N LYS A 101 11.78 4.08 -24.93
CA LYS A 101 12.99 4.45 -25.63
C LYS A 101 13.39 5.88 -25.29
N SER A 102 14.64 6.04 -24.86
CA SER A 102 15.24 7.37 -24.70
C SER A 102 15.71 7.91 -26.05
N TYR A 103 15.38 9.18 -26.29
CA TYR A 103 15.92 10.02 -27.36
C TYR A 103 16.81 11.13 -26.77
N GLY A 104 17.41 10.88 -25.60
CA GLY A 104 18.17 11.87 -24.82
C GLY A 104 17.43 12.41 -23.59
N GLY A 105 16.19 11.96 -23.35
CA GLY A 105 15.42 12.26 -22.15
C GLY A 105 15.30 11.07 -21.18
N SER A 106 14.46 11.26 -20.16
CA SER A 106 14.15 10.26 -19.12
C SER A 106 12.65 10.30 -18.82
N PHE A 107 12.17 9.29 -18.11
CA PHE A 107 10.85 9.31 -17.48
C PHE A 107 10.99 9.37 -15.96
N VAL A 108 9.95 9.88 -15.31
CA VAL A 108 9.82 9.90 -13.86
C VAL A 108 8.57 9.15 -13.46
N GLY A 109 8.62 8.45 -12.32
CA GLY A 109 7.44 7.84 -11.74
C GLY A 109 7.42 7.92 -10.23
N SER A 110 6.22 7.81 -9.68
CA SER A 110 5.97 7.72 -8.25
C SER A 110 4.89 6.69 -7.97
N TYR A 111 4.95 6.09 -6.80
CA TYR A 111 3.96 5.17 -6.30
C TYR A 111 3.79 5.33 -4.79
N GLY A 112 2.61 4.97 -4.31
CA GLY A 112 2.23 4.99 -2.91
C GLY A 112 1.21 3.89 -2.62
N VAL A 113 1.41 3.12 -1.56
CA VAL A 113 0.42 2.18 -1.04
C VAL A 113 -0.12 2.74 0.26
N ALA A 114 -1.37 3.19 0.23
CA ALA A 114 -2.08 3.55 1.43
C ALA A 114 -2.63 2.27 2.05
N THR A 115 -2.18 1.95 3.26
CA THR A 115 -2.61 0.77 3.98
C THR A 115 -4.04 0.92 4.45
N VAL A 116 -4.84 -0.13 4.25
CA VAL A 116 -6.22 -0.17 4.73
C VAL A 116 -6.22 -0.97 6.04
N PRO A 117 -6.63 -0.36 7.17
CA PRO A 117 -6.72 -1.09 8.43
C PRO A 117 -7.55 -2.35 8.28
N GLU A 118 -6.98 -3.48 8.70
CA GLU A 118 -7.67 -4.76 8.56
C GLU A 118 -9.01 -4.76 9.32
N PRO A 119 -10.04 -5.46 8.80
CA PRO A 119 -11.35 -5.52 9.44
C PRO A 119 -11.30 -5.97 10.90
N GLU A 120 -10.35 -6.85 11.23
CA GLU A 120 -10.16 -7.37 12.58
C GLU A 120 -9.62 -6.31 13.56
N SER A 121 -8.74 -5.43 13.08
CA SER A 121 -8.25 -4.30 13.88
C SER A 121 -9.37 -3.32 14.21
N LEU A 122 -10.29 -3.08 13.26
CA LEU A 122 -11.50 -2.30 13.50
C LEU A 122 -12.44 -3.01 14.49
N ALA A 123 -12.65 -4.31 14.32
CA ALA A 123 -13.48 -5.10 15.22
C ALA A 123 -12.94 -5.10 16.66
N LEU A 124 -11.63 -5.21 16.87
CA LEU A 124 -11.02 -5.12 18.19
C LEU A 124 -11.07 -3.70 18.78
N ALA A 125 -10.90 -2.66 17.96
CA ALA A 125 -11.07 -1.28 18.42
C ALA A 125 -12.52 -1.04 18.89
N LEU A 126 -13.51 -1.51 18.14
CA LEU A 126 -14.92 -1.46 18.50
C LEU A 126 -15.23 -2.30 19.75
N ALA A 127 -14.66 -3.51 19.85
CA ALA A 127 -14.82 -4.35 21.04
C ALA A 127 -14.22 -3.69 22.28
N GLY A 128 -13.04 -3.09 22.16
CA GLY A 128 -12.39 -2.32 23.23
C GLY A 128 -13.25 -1.14 23.67
N LEU A 129 -13.80 -0.38 22.74
CA LEU A 129 -14.70 0.74 23.03
C LEU A 129 -15.99 0.26 23.72
N GLY A 130 -16.56 -0.86 23.28
CA GLY A 130 -17.74 -1.48 23.89
C GLY A 130 -17.50 -1.90 25.35
N ILE A 131 -16.32 -2.46 25.64
CA ILE A 131 -15.93 -2.83 27.01
C ILE A 131 -15.80 -1.58 27.90
N VAL A 132 -15.14 -0.52 27.41
CA VAL A 132 -14.98 0.74 28.17
C VAL A 132 -16.34 1.38 28.45
N ALA A 133 -17.23 1.45 27.46
CA ALA A 133 -18.58 1.97 27.63
C ALA A 133 -19.40 1.13 28.63
N GLY A 134 -19.28 -0.21 28.57
CA GLY A 134 -19.93 -1.13 29.50
C GLY A 134 -19.44 -0.97 30.94
N VAL A 135 -18.12 -0.78 31.15
CA VAL A 135 -17.53 -0.54 32.47
C VAL A 135 -17.90 0.84 33.01
N ALA A 136 -17.87 1.89 32.17
CA ALA A 136 -18.28 3.24 32.55
C ALA A 136 -19.75 3.27 32.99
N ARG A 137 -20.64 2.58 32.26
CA ARG A 137 -22.06 2.44 32.64
C ARG A 137 -22.27 1.77 33.99
N ARG A 138 -21.41 0.80 34.36
CA ARG A 138 -21.49 0.14 35.68
C ARG A 138 -20.91 0.99 36.82
N ARG A 139 -20.18 2.06 36.52
CA ARG A 139 -19.58 2.97 37.51
C ARG A 139 -20.40 4.25 37.72
N MET A 140 -21.42 4.50 36.91
CA MET A 140 -22.40 5.55 37.19
C MET A 140 -23.44 5.01 38.18
N PRO A 141 -23.61 5.66 39.36
CA PRO A 141 -24.61 5.27 40.36
C PRO A 141 -26.05 5.49 39.89
#